data_AF-A0A644YW76-F1
#
_entry.id   AF-A0A644YW76-F1
#
_cell.length_a   1.000
_cell.length_b   1.000
_cell.length_c   1.000
_cell.angle_alpha   90.00
_cell.angle_beta   90.00
_cell.angle_gamma   90.00
#
_symmetry.space_group_name_H-M   'P 1'
#
loop_
_entity.id
_entity.type
_entity.pdbx_description
1 polymer ?
#
loop_
_entity_poly.entity_id
_entity_poly.type
_entity_poly.pdbx_seq_one_letter_code
_entity_poly.pdbx_strand_id
1 'polypeptide(L)'
;MILPTVIGISESSIRAVDESYYEGALALGASHERSVFFAILPAAKSGILAAVILGVGRAIGETMAVIMVAGNQPVIPSSILSGVRTLTANIVIEMGYAADLHRLALIATAVVLFVFIMIINLSFSYLKRRMH
;
A
#
# COMPACT_ATOMS: atom_id res chain seq x y z
N MET A 1 9.30 -3.90 -3.49
CA MET A 1 9.21 -4.89 -2.37
C MET A 1 7.78 -5.10 -1.83
N ILE A 2 6.75 -4.75 -2.61
CA ILE A 2 5.35 -4.80 -2.16
C ILE A 2 4.83 -6.24 -2.09
N LEU A 3 5.05 -7.01 -3.15
CA LEU A 3 4.53 -8.37 -3.30
C LEU A 3 4.89 -9.31 -2.12
N PRO A 4 6.16 -9.49 -1.71
CA PRO A 4 6.49 -10.38 -0.60
C PRO A 4 5.92 -9.91 0.74
N THR A 5 5.78 -8.59 0.94
CA THR A 5 5.17 -8.04 2.15
C THR A 5 3.69 -8.39 2.24
N VAL A 6 2.95 -8.21 1.14
CA VAL A 6 1.53 -8.53 1.07
C VAL A 6 1.30 -10.02 1.25
N ILE A 7 2.10 -10.87 0.56
CA ILE A 7 1.99 -12.33 0.65
C ILE A 7 2.27 -12.80 2.09
N GLY A 8 3.39 -12.38 2.70
CA GLY A 8 3.78 -12.85 4.03
C GLY A 8 2.77 -12.49 5.12
N ILE A 9 2.21 -11.26 5.08
CA ILE A 9 1.19 -10.85 6.05
C ILE A 9 -0.14 -11.54 5.79
N SER A 10 -0.52 -11.73 4.52
CA SER A 10 -1.74 -12.46 4.17
C SER A 10 -1.66 -13.92 4.60
N GLU A 11 -0.54 -14.60 4.37
CA GLU A 11 -0.29 -15.97 4.81
C GLU A 11 -0.36 -16.08 6.34
N SER A 12 0.33 -15.18 7.04
CA SER A 12 0.31 -15.14 8.51
C SER A 12 -1.11 -14.94 9.06
N SER A 13 -1.91 -14.12 8.38
CA SER A 13 -3.31 -13.88 8.76
C SER A 13 -4.20 -15.09 8.54
N ILE A 14 -3.97 -15.85 7.48
CA ILE A 14 -4.69 -17.10 7.20
C ILE A 14 -4.31 -18.18 8.22
N ARG A 15 -3.01 -18.31 8.54
CA ARG A 15 -2.52 -19.26 9.55
C ARG A 15 -2.96 -18.93 10.97
N ALA A 16 -3.34 -17.68 11.24
CA ALA A 16 -3.86 -17.25 12.54
C ALA A 16 -5.34 -17.59 12.76
N VAL A 17 -6.06 -18.03 11.73
CA VAL A 17 -7.44 -18.51 11.86
C VAL A 17 -7.43 -19.86 12.59
N ASP A 18 -8.29 -19.99 13.60
CA ASP A 18 -8.44 -21.22 14.38
C ASP A 18 -8.89 -22.39 13.50
N GLU A 19 -8.27 -23.56 13.68
CA GLU A 19 -8.54 -24.77 12.89
C GLU A 19 -9.98 -25.26 13.05
N SER A 20 -10.67 -24.88 14.13
CA SER A 20 -12.10 -25.15 14.34
C SER A 20 -13.00 -24.61 13.22
N TYR A 21 -12.63 -23.53 12.54
CA TYR A 21 -13.37 -23.02 11.37
C TYR A 21 -13.29 -24.01 10.19
N TYR A 22 -12.16 -24.67 10.02
CA TYR A 22 -11.94 -25.64 8.96
C TYR A 22 -12.63 -26.97 9.27
N GLU A 23 -12.44 -27.49 10.48
CA GLU A 23 -13.09 -28.72 10.96
C GLU A 23 -14.62 -28.58 10.98
N GLY A 24 -15.14 -27.42 11.40
CA GLY A 24 -16.57 -27.13 11.36
C GLY A 24 -17.15 -27.13 9.93
N ALA A 25 -16.40 -26.60 8.97
CA ALA A 25 -16.80 -26.63 7.56
C ALA A 25 -16.79 -28.06 6.99
N LEU A 26 -15.77 -28.86 7.34
CA LEU A 26 -15.71 -30.28 6.96
C LEU A 26 -16.85 -31.09 7.57
N ALA A 27 -17.19 -30.86 8.85
CA ALA A 27 -18.30 -31.54 9.53
C ALA A 27 -19.67 -31.22 8.89
N LEU A 28 -19.82 -30.04 8.28
CA LEU A 28 -20.99 -29.65 7.50
C LEU A 28 -20.99 -30.23 6.07
N GLY A 29 -20.00 -31.05 5.70
CA GLY A 29 -19.87 -31.67 4.39
C GLY A 29 -19.27 -30.76 3.31
N ALA A 30 -18.57 -29.68 3.68
CA ALA A 30 -17.88 -28.84 2.71
C ALA A 30 -16.61 -29.52 2.17
N SER A 31 -16.30 -29.32 0.89
CA SER A 31 -15.01 -29.73 0.32
C SER A 31 -13.88 -28.83 0.81
N HIS A 32 -12.63 -29.30 0.73
CA HIS A 32 -11.43 -28.52 1.12
C HIS A 32 -11.44 -27.11 0.51
N GLU A 33 -11.70 -27.00 -0.79
CA GLU A 33 -11.77 -25.71 -1.50
C GLU A 33 -12.86 -24.81 -0.92
N ARG A 34 -14.05 -25.37 -0.64
CA ARG A 34 -15.17 -24.59 -0.11
C ARG A 34 -14.90 -24.15 1.34
N SER A 35 -14.28 -25.00 2.17
CA SER A 35 -13.86 -24.64 3.53
C SER A 35 -12.84 -23.50 3.52
N VAL A 36 -11.85 -23.54 2.61
CA VAL A 36 -10.86 -22.46 2.48
C VAL A 36 -11.51 -21.14 2.04
N PHE A 37 -12.29 -21.17 0.95
CA PHE A 37 -12.86 -19.94 0.39
C PHE A 37 -14.02 -19.33 1.21
N PHE A 38 -14.81 -20.14 1.90
CA PHE A 38 -16.02 -19.67 2.60
C PHE A 38 -15.92 -19.66 4.12
N ALA A 39 -14.98 -20.37 4.75
CA ALA A 39 -14.77 -20.31 6.19
C ALA A 39 -13.49 -19.57 6.56
N ILE A 40 -12.35 -20.00 6.01
CA ILE A 40 -11.03 -19.45 6.39
C ILE A 40 -10.80 -18.06 5.80
N LEU A 41 -11.04 -17.88 4.49
CA LEU A 41 -10.78 -16.61 3.80
C LEU A 41 -11.58 -15.43 4.40
N PRO A 42 -12.89 -15.58 4.71
CA PRO A 42 -13.66 -14.50 5.34
C PRO A 42 -13.22 -14.23 6.78
N ALA A 43 -12.76 -15.25 7.53
CA ALA A 43 -12.21 -15.09 8.87
C ALA A 43 -10.88 -14.31 8.84
N ALA A 44 -10.02 -14.56 7.85
CA ALA A 44 -8.74 -13.88 7.65
C ALA A 44 -8.86 -12.48 7.00
N LYS A 45 -10.07 -12.05 6.60
CA LYS A 45 -10.29 -10.83 5.79
C LYS A 45 -9.63 -9.58 6.38
N SER A 46 -9.66 -9.43 7.71
CA SER A 46 -9.14 -8.24 8.41
C SER A 46 -7.62 -8.14 8.30
N GLY A 47 -6.93 -9.28 8.30
CA GLY A 47 -5.49 -9.38 8.14
C GLY A 47 -5.04 -9.20 6.69
N ILE A 48 -5.79 -9.76 5.73
CA ILE A 48 -5.53 -9.54 4.29
C ILE A 48 -5.70 -8.06 3.93
N LEU A 49 -6.76 -7.40 4.42
CA LEU A 49 -6.95 -5.96 4.25
C LEU A 49 -5.79 -5.16 4.85
N ALA A 50 -5.30 -5.54 6.04
CA ALA A 50 -4.13 -4.90 6.64
C ALA A 50 -2.86 -5.10 5.80
N ALA A 51 -2.66 -6.29 5.22
CA ALA A 51 -1.55 -6.58 4.32
C ALA A 51 -1.57 -5.69 3.08
N VAL A 52 -2.74 -5.50 2.47
CA VAL A 52 -2.93 -4.62 1.30
C VAL A 52 -2.63 -3.17 1.67
N ILE A 53 -3.14 -2.67 2.79
CA ILE A 53 -2.88 -1.29 3.24
C ILE A 53 -1.38 -1.07 3.44
N LEU A 54 -0.69 -1.99 4.11
CA LEU A 54 0.75 -1.89 4.31
C LEU A 54 1.52 -1.97 2.98
N GLY A 55 1.07 -2.83 2.06
CA GLY A 55 1.61 -2.94 0.71
C GLY A 55 1.49 -1.65 -0.09
N VAL A 56 0.33 -0.99 -0.06
CA VAL A 56 0.09 0.31 -0.71
C VAL A 56 0.98 1.39 -0.07
N GLY A 57 1.09 1.41 1.26
CA GLY A 57 2.00 2.30 1.97
C GLY A 57 3.45 2.13 1.52
N ARG A 58 3.91 0.88 1.37
CA ARG A 58 5.24 0.61 0.81
C ARG A 58 5.35 1.06 -0.65
N ALA A 59 4.32 0.87 -1.46
CA ALA A 59 4.32 1.27 -2.86
C ALA A 59 4.53 2.77 -3.06
N ILE A 60 3.88 3.59 -2.23
CA ILE A 60 4.08 5.04 -2.23
C ILE A 60 5.54 5.39 -1.88
N GLY A 61 6.16 4.60 -1.01
CA GLY A 61 7.56 4.73 -0.61
C GLY A 61 8.59 4.15 -1.57
N GLU A 62 8.20 3.46 -2.65
CA GLU A 62 9.13 2.92 -3.67
C GLU A 62 9.62 4.04 -4.61
N THR A 63 10.14 5.11 -4.02
CA THR A 63 10.57 6.33 -4.72
C THR A 63 11.78 6.10 -5.61
N MET A 64 12.70 5.23 -5.19
CA MET A 64 13.90 4.89 -5.96
C MET A 64 13.57 4.18 -7.28
N ALA A 65 12.66 3.20 -7.25
CA ALA A 65 12.23 2.50 -8.45
C ALA A 65 11.49 3.46 -9.40
N VAL A 66 10.64 4.34 -8.87
CA VAL A 66 9.88 5.32 -9.65
C VAL A 66 10.79 6.36 -10.30
N ILE A 67 11.80 6.88 -9.60
CA ILE A 67 12.78 7.83 -10.15
C ILE A 67 13.47 7.25 -11.39
N MET A 68 13.86 5.97 -11.33
CA MET A 68 14.62 5.32 -12.40
C MET A 68 13.76 5.05 -13.66
N VAL A 69 12.45 4.86 -13.50
CA VAL A 69 11.54 4.46 -14.60
C VAL A 69 10.74 5.64 -15.16
N ALA A 70 10.41 6.65 -14.34
CA ALA A 70 9.51 7.75 -14.74
C ALA A 70 10.17 8.82 -15.63
N GLY A 71 11.43 8.64 -16.03
CA GLY A 71 12.18 9.56 -16.91
C GLY A 71 12.63 10.86 -16.24
N ASN A 72 12.11 11.20 -15.06
CA ASN A 72 12.53 12.34 -14.23
C ASN A 72 12.51 13.70 -14.97
N GLN A 73 11.55 13.91 -15.88
CA GLN A 73 11.40 15.17 -16.59
C GLN A 73 10.54 16.15 -15.79
N PRO A 74 11.02 17.38 -15.47
CA PRO A 74 10.24 18.40 -14.78
C PRO A 74 9.27 19.11 -15.74
N VAL A 75 8.40 18.35 -16.39
CA VAL A 75 7.44 18.84 -17.38
C VAL A 75 6.04 18.42 -16.94
N ILE A 76 5.05 19.29 -17.16
CA ILE A 76 3.64 18.91 -16.97
C ILE A 76 3.27 17.95 -18.09
N PRO A 77 2.96 16.67 -17.79
CA PRO A 77 2.71 15.68 -18.82
C PRO A 77 1.43 16.03 -19.60
N SER A 78 1.56 16.15 -20.91
CA SER A 78 0.43 16.37 -21.84
C SER A 78 -0.14 15.06 -22.40
N SER A 79 0.53 13.93 -22.13
CA SER A 79 0.15 12.59 -22.60
C SER A 79 0.57 11.50 -21.59
N ILE A 80 -0.10 10.34 -21.60
CA ILE A 80 0.16 9.20 -20.72
C ILE A 80 1.57 8.62 -20.94
N LEU A 81 2.18 8.84 -22.10
CA LEU A 81 3.54 8.40 -22.44
C LEU A 81 4.64 9.44 -22.13
N SER A 82 4.27 10.63 -21.66
CA SER A 82 5.26 11.66 -21.34
C SER A 82 5.91 11.39 -19.97
N GLY A 83 7.20 11.69 -19.86
CA GLY A 83 7.94 11.55 -18.61
C GLY A 83 7.34 12.44 -17.53
N VAL A 84 7.26 11.93 -16.30
CA VAL A 84 6.64 12.64 -15.18
C VAL A 84 7.63 12.69 -14.03
N ARG A 85 7.76 13.85 -13.40
CA ARG A 85 8.48 13.98 -12.14
C ARG A 85 7.50 13.94 -10.98
N THR A 86 7.53 12.83 -10.24
CA THR A 86 6.68 12.70 -9.05
C THR A 86 7.16 13.64 -7.94
N LEU A 87 6.25 14.05 -7.05
CA LEU A 87 6.59 14.87 -5.88
C LEU A 87 7.70 14.23 -5.04
N THR A 88 7.63 12.90 -4.87
CA THR A 88 8.65 12.11 -4.18
C THR A 88 10.01 12.16 -4.86
N ALA A 89 10.05 12.06 -6.20
CA ALA A 89 11.29 12.16 -6.98
C ALA A 89 11.91 13.56 -6.88
N ASN A 90 11.07 14.60 -6.95
CA ASN A 90 11.53 15.98 -6.85
C ASN A 90 12.23 16.26 -5.51
N ILE A 91 11.64 15.80 -4.40
CA ILE A 91 12.21 15.95 -3.06
C ILE A 91 13.56 15.23 -2.96
N VAL A 92 13.66 13.97 -3.41
CA VAL A 92 14.91 13.18 -3.28
C VAL A 92 16.05 13.79 -4.09
N ILE A 93 15.76 14.26 -5.31
CA ILE A 93 16.81 14.75 -6.22
C ILE A 93 17.25 16.16 -5.86
N GLU A 94 16.33 17.07 -5.55
CA GLU A 94 16.67 18.49 -5.38
C GLU A 94 17.01 18.87 -3.94
N MET A 95 16.59 18.10 -2.94
CA MET A 95 16.86 18.44 -1.54
C MET A 95 18.36 18.44 -1.20
N GLY A 96 19.18 17.71 -1.95
CA GLY A 96 20.63 17.73 -1.83
C GLY A 96 21.32 18.98 -2.40
N TYR A 97 20.68 19.68 -3.34
CA TYR A 97 21.26 20.83 -4.05
C TYR A 97 20.56 22.16 -3.76
N ALA A 98 19.42 22.14 -3.06
CA ALA A 98 18.61 23.32 -2.80
C ALA A 98 19.17 24.20 -1.66
N ALA A 99 19.34 25.50 -1.93
CA ALA A 99 19.68 26.53 -0.94
C ALA A 99 18.48 27.46 -0.64
N ASP A 100 18.42 27.96 0.59
CA ASP A 100 17.51 28.99 1.10
C ASP A 100 16.03 28.83 0.69
N LEU A 101 15.57 29.61 -0.29
CA LEU A 101 14.16 29.67 -0.70
C LEU A 101 13.68 28.38 -1.36
N HIS A 102 14.53 27.73 -2.16
CA HIS A 102 14.18 26.48 -2.85
C HIS A 102 14.03 25.32 -1.87
N ARG A 103 14.81 25.33 -0.79
CA ARG A 103 14.71 24.34 0.29
C ARG A 103 13.38 24.45 1.04
N LEU A 104 12.94 25.68 1.32
CA LEU A 104 11.64 25.94 1.95
C LEU A 104 10.48 25.48 1.05
N ALA A 105 10.57 25.70 -0.27
CA ALA A 105 9.59 25.21 -1.22
C ALA A 105 9.52 23.66 -1.26
N LEU A 106 10.67 22.98 -1.25
CA LEU A 106 10.72 21.52 -1.20
C LEU A 106 10.11 20.97 0.09
N ILE A 107 10.39 21.59 1.25
CA ILE A 107 9.78 21.21 2.52
C ILE A 107 8.26 21.40 2.47
N ALA A 108 7.76 22.51 1.88
CA ALA A 108 6.33 22.71 1.70
C ALA A 108 5.69 21.61 0.85
N THR A 109 6.34 21.20 -0.26
CA THR A 109 5.85 20.08 -1.08
C THR A 109 5.87 18.75 -0.33
N ALA A 110 6.84 18.53 0.54
CA ALA A 110 6.90 17.34 1.40
C ALA A 110 5.74 17.31 2.41
N VAL A 111 5.37 18.47 2.98
CA VAL A 111 4.20 18.59 3.85
C VAL A 111 2.90 18.29 3.10
N VAL A 112 2.75 18.81 1.88
CA VAL A 112 1.59 18.48 1.02
C VAL A 112 1.51 16.99 0.76
N LEU A 113 2.63 16.36 0.38
CA LEU A 113 2.70 14.92 0.15
C LEU A 113 2.35 14.14 1.43
N PHE A 114 2.86 14.57 2.59
CA PHE A 114 2.54 13.97 3.88
C PHE A 114 1.04 14.02 4.18
N VAL A 115 0.38 15.17 3.93
CA VAL A 115 -1.07 15.32 4.11
C VAL A 115 -1.83 14.36 3.18
N PHE A 116 -1.41 14.21 1.91
CA PHE A 116 -2.02 13.23 1.01
C PHE A 116 -1.89 11.80 1.52
N ILE A 117 -0.69 11.40 1.98
CA ILE A 117 -0.45 10.06 2.54
C ILE A 117 -1.30 9.85 3.80
N MET A 118 -1.42 10.88 4.64
CA MET A 118 -2.24 10.85 5.84
C MET A 118 -3.72 10.65 5.48
N ILE A 119 -4.26 11.41 4.52
CA ILE A 119 -5.66 11.29 4.07
C ILE A 119 -5.94 9.88 3.55
N ILE A 120 -5.04 9.32 2.73
CA ILE A 120 -5.17 7.97 2.19
C ILE A 120 -5.19 6.95 3.34
N ASN A 121 -4.23 7.01 4.26
CA ASN A 121 -4.17 6.10 5.41
C ASN A 121 -5.38 6.25 6.34
N LEU A 122 -5.86 7.47 6.58
CA LEU A 122 -7.03 7.74 7.42
C LEU A 122 -8.30 7.18 6.77
N SER A 123 -8.46 7.37 5.46
CA SER A 123 -9.61 6.84 4.70
C SER A 123 -9.65 5.31 4.76
N PHE A 124 -8.50 4.65 4.59
CA PHE A 124 -8.40 3.20 4.74
C PHE A 124 -8.67 2.74 6.17
N SER A 125 -8.14 3.44 7.17
CA SER A 125 -8.37 3.14 8.59
C SER A 125 -9.86 3.27 8.95
N TYR A 126 -10.54 4.29 8.43
CA TYR A 126 -11.98 4.48 8.60
C TYR A 126 -12.78 3.35 7.95
N LEU A 127 -12.43 2.94 6.72
CA LEU A 127 -13.07 1.82 6.03
C LEU A 127 -12.90 0.50 6.81
N LYS A 128 -11.71 0.26 7.37
CA LYS A 128 -11.44 -0.92 8.22
C LYS A 128 -12.32 -0.92 9.47
N ARG A 129 -12.47 0.21 10.15
CA ARG A 129 -13.34 0.33 11.34
C ARG A 129 -14.80 -0.01 11.04
N ARG A 130 -15.27 0.20 9.81
CA ARG A 130 -16.64 -0.12 9.40
C ARG A 130 -16.88 -1.60 9.10
N MET A 131 -15.81 -2.41 9.02
CA MET A 131 -15.88 -3.85 8.74
C MET A 131 -15.83 -4.73 10.00
N HIS A 132 -15.57 -4.10 11.17
CA HIS A 132 -15.81 -4.65 12.50
C HIS A 132 -17.20 -4.22 12.98
#